data_AF-A0A661QAU6-F1
#
_entry.id   AF-A0A661QAU6-F1
#
_cell.length_a   1.000
_cell.length_b   1.000
_cell.length_c   1.000
_cell.angle_alpha   90.00
_cell.angle_beta   90.00
_cell.angle_gamma   90.00
#
_symmetry.space_group_name_H-M   'P 1'
#
loop_
_entity.id
_entity.type
_entity.pdbx_description
1 polymer ?
#
loop_
_entity_poly.entity_id
_entity_poly.type
_entity_poly.pdbx_seq_one_letter_code
_entity_poly.pdbx_strand_id
1 'polypeptide(L)'
;MEQLFSVLIGTLVASILSVGYLHVSEKLKMRSEVLLEVVGFCDEIYHHLQNFHVYKNAEYTDRDHDLAIEDYRSLSRELTVLLTSTKVNEKMVTAFGEKEELGLFLELSNQLRQVARILHRATRNAGINTGQQVNQLFKDKIDPLRHKLIRNLIKGAKVTGILPDVYKYQMPTFYKITSYFIKPKT
;
A
#
# COMPACT_ATOMS: atom_id res chain seq x y z
N MET A 1 35.59 40.41 -15.27
CA MET A 1 35.94 38.97 -15.17
C MET A 1 35.25 38.33 -13.96
N GLU A 2 35.40 38.88 -12.76
CA GLU A 2 34.79 38.32 -11.52
C GLU A 2 33.25 38.23 -11.55
N GLN A 3 32.56 39.26 -12.07
CA GLN A 3 31.10 39.22 -12.23
C GLN A 3 30.62 38.10 -13.17
N LEU A 4 31.33 37.85 -14.28
CA LEU A 4 31.00 36.78 -15.22
C LEU A 4 31.18 35.40 -14.57
N PHE A 5 32.27 35.20 -13.82
CA PHE A 5 32.48 33.96 -13.07
C PHE A 5 31.44 33.77 -11.95
N SER A 6 31.07 34.83 -11.23
CA SER A 6 30.03 34.76 -10.19
C SER A 6 28.65 34.42 -10.77
N VAL A 7 28.30 35.01 -11.91
CA VAL A 7 27.04 34.69 -12.61
C VAL A 7 27.07 33.23 -13.05
N LEU A 8 28.16 32.77 -13.67
CA LEU A 8 28.29 31.42 -14.21
C LEU A 8 28.24 30.34 -13.10
N ILE A 9 28.88 30.59 -11.95
CA ILE A 9 28.78 29.73 -10.76
C ILE A 9 27.35 29.76 -10.21
N GLY A 10 26.72 30.94 -10.12
CA GLY A 10 25.34 31.08 -9.67
C GLY A 10 24.36 30.27 -10.53
N THR A 11 24.47 30.34 -11.86
CA THR A 11 23.62 29.59 -12.78
C THR A 11 23.85 28.08 -12.66
N LEU A 12 25.10 27.65 -12.46
CA LEU A 12 25.44 26.24 -12.27
C LEU A 12 24.79 25.68 -11.01
N VAL A 13 24.90 26.40 -9.89
CA VAL A 13 24.30 26.01 -8.60
C VAL A 13 22.77 25.98 -8.71
N ALA A 14 22.16 27.00 -9.31
CA ALA A 14 20.71 27.04 -9.53
C ALA A 14 20.21 25.87 -10.38
N SER A 15 20.96 25.48 -11.41
CA SER A 15 20.62 24.35 -12.28
C SER A 15 20.67 23.02 -11.53
N ILE A 16 21.72 22.80 -10.73
CA ILE A 16 21.86 21.59 -9.90
C ILE A 16 20.72 21.49 -8.88
N LEU A 17 20.39 22.61 -8.20
CA LEU A 17 19.28 22.66 -7.25
C LEU A 17 17.93 22.40 -7.93
N SER A 18 17.72 22.93 -9.14
CA SER A 18 16.50 22.71 -9.92
C SER A 18 16.33 21.24 -10.31
N VAL A 19 17.39 20.58 -10.77
CA VAL A 19 17.37 19.14 -11.08
C VAL A 19 17.08 18.30 -9.83
N GLY A 20 17.71 18.63 -8.70
CA GLY A 20 17.44 17.95 -7.42
C GLY A 20 15.99 18.12 -6.96
N TYR A 21 15.45 19.34 -7.07
CA TYR A 21 14.05 19.62 -6.76
C TYR A 21 13.08 18.83 -7.65
N LEU A 22 13.30 18.84 -8.97
CA LEU A 22 12.47 18.08 -9.92
C LEU A 22 12.46 16.59 -9.59
N HIS A 23 13.64 16.02 -9.29
CA HIS A 23 13.76 14.61 -8.93
C HIS A 23 12.98 14.26 -7.65
N VAL A 24 13.09 15.09 -6.60
CA VAL A 24 12.35 14.91 -5.34
C VAL A 24 10.85 15.04 -5.59
N SER A 25 10.42 16.04 -6.36
CA SER A 25 9.02 16.28 -6.69
C SER A 25 8.41 15.11 -7.45
N GLU A 26 9.12 14.54 -8.42
CA GLU A 26 8.66 13.39 -9.18
C GLU A 26 8.56 12.13 -8.31
N LYS A 27 9.55 11.88 -7.44
CA LYS A 27 9.50 10.79 -6.46
C LYS A 27 8.33 10.93 -5.48
N LEU A 28 8.03 12.15 -5.02
CA LEU A 28 6.87 12.43 -4.16
C LEU A 28 5.57 12.09 -4.86
N LYS A 29 5.42 12.56 -6.11
CA LYS A 29 4.23 12.33 -6.92
C LYS A 29 3.99 10.84 -7.11
N MET A 30 5.01 10.10 -7.59
CA MET A 30 4.90 8.66 -7.82
C MET A 30 4.54 7.89 -6.52
N ARG A 31 5.18 8.19 -5.38
CA ARG A 31 4.85 7.54 -4.11
C ARG A 31 3.44 7.84 -3.62
N SER A 32 2.94 9.05 -3.88
CA SER A 32 1.58 9.46 -3.52
C SER A 32 0.53 8.75 -4.40
N GLU A 33 0.79 8.62 -5.70
CA GLU A 33 -0.06 7.86 -6.62
C GLU A 33 -0.13 6.39 -6.19
N VAL A 34 1.00 5.77 -5.87
CA VAL A 34 1.02 4.38 -5.40
C VAL A 34 0.32 4.21 -4.06
N LEU A 35 0.46 5.16 -3.12
CA LEU A 35 -0.30 5.15 -1.88
C LEU A 35 -1.81 5.12 -2.14
N LEU A 36 -2.31 6.00 -3.02
CA LEU A 36 -3.74 6.06 -3.35
C LEU A 36 -4.21 4.77 -4.03
N GLU A 37 -3.41 4.21 -4.92
CA GLU A 37 -3.73 2.93 -5.56
C GLU A 37 -3.76 1.76 -4.57
N VAL A 38 -2.83 1.70 -3.62
CA VAL A 38 -2.84 0.66 -2.57
C VAL A 38 -4.07 0.77 -1.70
N VAL A 39 -4.45 1.99 -1.30
CA VAL A 39 -5.67 2.23 -0.51
C VAL A 39 -6.90 1.82 -1.31
N GLY A 40 -7.04 2.29 -2.55
CA GLY A 40 -8.17 1.95 -3.41
C GLY A 40 -8.30 0.45 -3.66
N PHE A 41 -7.18 -0.23 -3.92
CA PHE A 41 -7.12 -1.69 -4.06
C PHE A 41 -7.59 -2.42 -2.80
N CYS A 42 -7.17 -1.96 -1.62
CA CYS A 42 -7.63 -2.54 -0.36
C CYS A 42 -9.14 -2.32 -0.19
N ASP A 43 -9.63 -1.10 -0.38
CA ASP A 43 -11.03 -0.76 -0.18
C ASP A 43 -11.95 -1.56 -1.13
N GLU A 44 -11.54 -1.75 -2.39
CA GLU A 44 -12.25 -2.58 -3.37
C GLU A 44 -12.33 -4.04 -2.92
N ILE A 45 -11.21 -4.65 -2.51
CA ILE A 45 -11.22 -6.03 -1.99
C ILE A 45 -12.11 -6.16 -0.75
N TYR A 46 -12.07 -5.19 0.16
CA TYR A 46 -12.89 -5.23 1.38
C TYR A 46 -14.38 -5.16 1.04
N HIS A 47 -14.75 -4.30 0.10
CA HIS A 47 -16.13 -4.21 -0.38
C HIS A 47 -16.61 -5.55 -0.94
N HIS A 48 -15.82 -6.20 -1.80
CA HIS A 48 -16.17 -7.52 -2.33
C HIS A 48 -16.24 -8.59 -1.23
N LEU A 49 -15.28 -8.62 -0.29
CA LEU A 49 -15.28 -9.57 0.83
C LEU A 49 -16.50 -9.38 1.76
N GLN A 50 -16.91 -8.13 1.98
CA GLN A 50 -18.09 -7.82 2.77
C GLN A 50 -19.36 -8.32 2.07
N ASN A 51 -19.51 -8.05 0.77
CA ASN A 51 -20.65 -8.55 -0.01
C ASN A 51 -20.69 -10.08 -0.02
N PHE A 52 -19.52 -10.73 -0.11
CA PHE A 52 -19.37 -12.18 0.01
C PHE A 52 -19.87 -12.71 1.35
N HIS A 53 -19.42 -12.08 2.44
CA HIS A 53 -19.80 -12.47 3.78
C HIS A 53 -21.31 -12.29 4.02
N VAL A 54 -21.90 -11.18 3.56
CA VAL A 54 -23.34 -10.92 3.69
C VAL A 54 -24.16 -11.96 2.91
N TYR A 55 -23.82 -12.21 1.63
CA TYR A 55 -24.51 -13.22 0.81
C TYR A 55 -24.44 -14.60 1.45
N LYS A 56 -23.25 -15.02 1.88
CA LYS A 56 -23.07 -16.33 2.55
C LYS A 56 -23.85 -16.42 3.85
N ASN A 57 -23.89 -15.36 4.65
CA ASN A 57 -24.67 -15.35 5.87
C ASN A 57 -26.19 -15.44 5.60
N ALA A 58 -26.70 -14.82 4.54
CA ALA A 58 -28.10 -14.95 4.11
C ALA A 58 -28.42 -16.40 3.68
N GLU A 59 -27.56 -17.01 2.86
CA GLU A 59 -27.64 -18.41 2.43
C GLU A 59 -27.71 -19.39 3.64
N TYR A 60 -27.06 -19.04 4.75
CA TYR A 60 -27.01 -19.89 5.95
C TYR A 60 -28.16 -19.70 6.92
N THR A 61 -28.78 -18.52 6.92
CA THR A 61 -29.80 -18.14 7.89
C THR A 61 -31.22 -18.17 7.32
N ASP A 62 -31.41 -18.70 6.11
CA ASP A 62 -32.68 -18.68 5.34
C ASP A 62 -33.30 -17.29 5.25
N ARG A 63 -32.46 -16.25 5.23
CA ARG A 63 -32.92 -14.88 4.96
C ARG A 63 -32.98 -14.65 3.46
N ASP A 64 -33.85 -13.75 3.05
CA ASP A 64 -33.88 -13.29 1.66
C ASP A 64 -32.50 -12.77 1.26
N HIS A 65 -32.10 -13.14 0.04
CA HIS A 65 -30.81 -12.74 -0.49
C HIS A 65 -30.95 -11.31 -1.03
N ASP A 66 -30.16 -10.39 -0.50
CA ASP A 66 -30.04 -9.02 -1.02
C ASP A 66 -29.36 -8.97 -2.42
N LEU A 67 -28.78 -10.09 -2.86
CA LEU A 67 -27.99 -10.23 -4.08
C LEU A 67 -28.45 -11.45 -4.88
N ALA A 68 -28.61 -11.30 -6.20
CA ALA A 68 -28.86 -12.42 -7.08
C ALA A 68 -27.63 -13.33 -7.19
N ILE A 69 -27.84 -14.61 -7.51
CA ILE A 69 -26.76 -15.59 -7.60
C ILE A 69 -25.78 -15.28 -8.75
N GLU A 70 -26.26 -14.68 -9.83
CA GLU A 70 -25.45 -14.21 -10.96
C GLU A 70 -24.51 -13.09 -10.53
N ASP A 71 -25.00 -12.13 -9.77
CA ASP A 71 -24.21 -11.01 -9.24
C ASP A 71 -23.14 -11.51 -8.26
N TYR A 72 -23.49 -12.46 -7.39
CA TYR A 72 -22.54 -13.13 -6.51
C TYR A 72 -21.40 -13.81 -7.30
N ARG A 73 -21.72 -14.51 -8.40
CA ARG A 73 -20.71 -15.15 -9.26
C ARG A 73 -19.81 -14.13 -9.94
N SER A 74 -20.36 -13.00 -10.39
CA SER A 74 -19.56 -11.90 -10.97
C SER A 74 -18.58 -11.34 -9.94
N LEU A 75 -19.08 -10.98 -8.77
CA LEU A 75 -18.27 -10.45 -7.66
C LEU A 75 -17.18 -11.45 -7.22
N SER A 76 -17.48 -12.76 -7.24
CA SER A 76 -16.49 -13.82 -6.94
C SER A 76 -15.31 -13.78 -7.89
N ARG A 77 -15.63 -13.64 -9.18
CA ARG A 77 -14.65 -13.62 -10.25
C ARG A 77 -13.81 -12.35 -10.18
N GLU A 78 -14.44 -11.20 -9.98
CA GLU A 78 -13.78 -9.91 -9.79
C GLU A 78 -12.83 -9.94 -8.59
N LEU A 79 -13.29 -10.42 -7.43
CA LEU A 79 -12.45 -10.60 -6.25
C LEU A 79 -11.25 -11.52 -6.53
N THR A 80 -11.46 -12.61 -7.25
CA THR A 80 -10.37 -13.54 -7.62
C THR A 80 -9.34 -12.85 -8.52
N VAL A 81 -9.79 -12.05 -9.49
CA VAL A 81 -8.91 -11.27 -10.37
C VAL A 81 -8.13 -10.23 -9.57
N LEU A 82 -8.79 -9.48 -8.68
CA LEU A 82 -8.15 -8.49 -7.82
C LEU A 82 -7.09 -9.14 -6.93
N LEU A 83 -7.42 -10.23 -6.24
CA LEU A 83 -6.51 -10.92 -5.34
C LEU A 83 -5.30 -11.55 -6.05
N THR A 84 -5.40 -11.82 -7.35
CA THR A 84 -4.29 -12.40 -8.15
C THR A 84 -3.50 -11.35 -8.93
N SER A 85 -4.00 -10.12 -9.02
CA SER A 85 -3.34 -9.00 -9.70
C SER A 85 -1.97 -8.68 -9.08
N THR A 86 -0.95 -8.52 -9.93
CA THR A 86 0.41 -8.10 -9.56
C THR A 86 0.65 -6.60 -9.76
N LYS A 87 -0.29 -5.90 -10.40
CA LYS A 87 -0.10 -4.50 -10.83
C LYS A 87 0.27 -3.56 -9.68
N VAL A 88 -0.40 -3.66 -8.54
CA VAL A 88 -0.14 -2.81 -7.37
C VAL A 88 1.20 -3.18 -6.72
N ASN A 89 1.55 -4.47 -6.72
CA ASN A 89 2.85 -4.95 -6.23
C ASN A 89 4.00 -4.36 -7.05
N GLU A 90 3.94 -4.44 -8.38
CA GLU A 90 4.96 -3.89 -9.28
C GLU A 90 5.15 -2.39 -9.10
N LYS A 91 4.06 -1.65 -8.91
CA LYS A 91 4.10 -0.21 -8.60
C LYS A 91 4.70 0.08 -7.24
N MET A 92 4.39 -0.72 -6.23
CA MET A 92 5.01 -0.64 -4.89
C MET A 92 6.53 -0.83 -4.95
N VAL A 93 7.00 -1.85 -5.66
CA VAL A 93 8.44 -2.10 -5.89
C VAL A 93 9.08 -0.88 -6.58
N THR A 94 8.43 -0.32 -7.58
CA THR A 94 8.96 0.83 -8.33
C THR A 94 9.05 2.10 -7.46
N ALA A 95 8.04 2.36 -6.62
CA ALA A 95 7.95 3.61 -5.87
C ALA A 95 8.69 3.59 -4.53
N PHE A 96 8.65 2.47 -3.82
CA PHE A 96 9.21 2.31 -2.49
C PHE A 96 10.42 1.38 -2.45
N GLY A 97 10.64 0.55 -3.48
CA GLY A 97 11.67 -0.49 -3.49
C GLY A 97 11.23 -1.76 -2.75
N GLU A 98 12.16 -2.71 -2.61
CA GLU A 98 11.97 -3.93 -1.80
C GLU A 98 12.16 -3.63 -0.30
N LYS A 99 11.33 -2.72 0.22
CA LYS A 99 11.38 -2.27 1.61
C LYS A 99 10.29 -2.92 2.47
N GLU A 100 10.26 -2.56 3.76
CA GLU A 100 9.26 -3.03 4.73
C GLU A 100 7.82 -2.83 4.23
N GLU A 101 7.54 -1.74 3.52
CA GLU A 101 6.21 -1.44 2.97
C GLU A 101 5.72 -2.51 1.98
N LEU A 102 6.62 -3.03 1.14
CA LEU A 102 6.27 -4.12 0.22
C LEU A 102 5.97 -5.41 1.00
N GLY A 103 6.80 -5.72 2.01
CA GLY A 103 6.57 -6.88 2.87
C GLY A 103 5.21 -6.82 3.57
N LEU A 104 4.86 -5.66 4.13
CA LEU A 104 3.54 -5.42 4.75
C LEU A 104 2.39 -5.56 3.75
N PHE A 105 2.57 -5.06 2.52
CA PHE A 105 1.55 -5.19 1.47
C PHE A 105 1.33 -6.65 1.04
N LEU A 106 2.41 -7.42 0.89
CA LEU A 106 2.33 -8.84 0.54
C LEU A 106 1.71 -9.66 1.67
N GLU A 107 2.06 -9.36 2.91
CA GLU A 107 1.46 -10.00 4.09
C GLU A 107 -0.04 -9.71 4.16
N LEU A 108 -0.44 -8.44 4.01
CA LEU A 108 -1.85 -8.04 3.95
C LEU A 108 -2.60 -8.76 2.82
N SER A 109 -2.02 -8.79 1.62
CA SER A 109 -2.60 -9.49 0.46
C SER A 109 -2.80 -10.98 0.73
N ASN A 110 -1.86 -11.62 1.44
CA ASN A 110 -1.98 -13.02 1.82
C ASN A 110 -3.13 -13.25 2.83
N GLN A 111 -3.28 -12.37 3.83
CA GLN A 111 -4.39 -12.46 4.79
C GLN A 111 -5.75 -12.27 4.09
N LEU A 112 -5.86 -11.34 3.15
CA LEU A 112 -7.09 -11.14 2.36
C LEU A 112 -7.43 -12.37 1.50
N ARG A 113 -6.43 -13.00 0.88
CA ARG A 113 -6.60 -14.29 0.19
C ARG A 113 -7.06 -15.40 1.13
N GLN A 114 -6.57 -15.42 2.37
CA GLN A 114 -7.00 -16.40 3.37
C GLN A 114 -8.48 -16.23 3.73
N VAL A 115 -8.94 -15.00 3.94
CA VAL A 115 -10.37 -14.70 4.16
C VAL A 115 -11.20 -15.14 2.96
N ALA A 116 -10.81 -14.79 1.74
CA ALA A 116 -11.52 -15.21 0.54
C ALA A 116 -11.63 -16.74 0.42
N ARG A 117 -10.55 -17.47 0.73
CA ARG A 117 -10.56 -18.95 0.76
C ARG A 117 -11.50 -19.52 1.81
N ILE A 118 -11.56 -18.91 3.00
CA ILE A 118 -12.49 -19.32 4.06
C ILE A 118 -13.94 -19.13 3.58
N LEU A 119 -14.26 -17.96 3.03
CA LEU A 119 -15.60 -17.65 2.51
C LEU A 119 -16.01 -18.53 1.33
N HIS A 120 -15.09 -18.84 0.41
CA HIS A 120 -15.35 -19.74 -0.72
C HIS A 120 -15.63 -21.19 -0.29
N ARG A 121 -15.03 -21.65 0.83
CA ARG A 121 -15.18 -23.03 1.34
C ARG A 121 -16.28 -23.17 2.37
N ALA A 122 -16.86 -22.06 2.82
CA ALA A 122 -17.85 -22.06 3.86
C ALA A 122 -19.14 -22.77 3.40
N THR A 123 -19.60 -23.69 4.24
CA THR A 123 -20.86 -24.44 4.04
C THR A 123 -21.89 -24.02 5.07
N ARG A 124 -23.16 -24.30 4.78
CA ARG A 124 -24.29 -23.94 5.63
C ARG A 124 -24.17 -24.44 7.08
N ASN A 125 -23.60 -25.62 7.28
CA ASN A 125 -23.39 -26.21 8.61
C ASN A 125 -22.26 -25.54 9.42
N ALA A 126 -21.39 -24.75 8.77
CA ALA A 126 -20.24 -24.09 9.40
C ALA A 126 -20.38 -22.56 9.52
N GLY A 127 -21.48 -21.99 9.04
CA GLY A 127 -21.64 -20.55 8.81
C GLY A 127 -21.30 -19.64 10.00
N ILE A 128 -21.76 -19.98 11.21
CA ILE A 128 -21.52 -19.19 12.43
C ILE A 128 -20.02 -19.18 12.79
N ASN A 129 -19.36 -20.33 12.72
CA ASN A 129 -17.93 -20.46 13.03
C ASN A 129 -17.07 -19.76 11.98
N THR A 130 -17.47 -19.81 10.71
CA THR A 130 -16.79 -19.11 9.61
C THR A 130 -16.86 -17.59 9.79
N GLY A 131 -18.03 -17.03 10.10
CA GLY A 131 -18.18 -15.59 10.31
C GLY A 131 -17.34 -15.07 11.49
N GLN A 132 -17.30 -15.81 12.60
CA GLN A 132 -16.43 -15.49 13.73
C GLN A 132 -14.95 -15.52 13.35
N GLN A 133 -14.52 -16.56 12.63
CA GLN A 133 -13.13 -16.69 12.16
C GLN A 133 -12.73 -15.53 11.23
N VAL A 134 -13.61 -15.13 10.31
CA VAL A 134 -13.38 -14.00 9.40
C VAL A 134 -13.24 -12.70 10.19
N ASN A 135 -14.18 -12.40 11.09
CA ASN A 135 -14.12 -11.21 11.94
C ASN A 135 -12.85 -11.15 12.78
N GLN A 136 -12.40 -12.31 13.29
CA GLN A 136 -11.19 -12.40 14.09
C GLN A 136 -9.93 -12.17 13.26
N LEU A 137 -9.86 -12.68 12.02
CA LEU A 137 -8.79 -12.35 11.08
C LEU A 137 -8.75 -10.85 10.75
N PHE A 138 -9.92 -10.21 10.59
CA PHE A 138 -9.99 -8.77 10.38
C PHE A 138 -9.38 -7.99 11.54
N LYS A 139 -9.87 -8.26 12.75
CA LYS A 139 -9.45 -7.59 13.98
C LYS A 139 -7.96 -7.81 14.31
N ASP A 140 -7.50 -9.06 14.24
CA ASP A 140 -6.20 -9.44 14.82
C ASP A 140 -5.05 -9.33 13.82
N LYS A 141 -5.33 -9.37 12.50
CA LYS A 141 -4.31 -9.39 11.45
C LYS A 141 -4.50 -8.27 10.43
N ILE A 142 -5.64 -8.22 9.76
CA ILE A 142 -5.83 -7.41 8.57
C ILE A 142 -5.90 -5.90 8.89
N ASP A 143 -6.72 -5.49 9.87
CA ASP A 143 -6.86 -4.07 10.23
C ASP A 143 -5.56 -3.47 10.81
N PRO A 144 -4.81 -4.17 11.70
CA PRO A 144 -3.50 -3.72 12.13
C PRO A 144 -2.50 -3.61 10.98
N LEU A 145 -2.44 -4.59 10.07
CA LEU A 145 -1.54 -4.57 8.91
C LEU A 145 -1.88 -3.41 7.97
N ARG A 146 -3.16 -3.20 7.67
CA ARG A 146 -3.63 -2.06 6.85
C ARG A 146 -3.24 -0.74 7.47
N HIS A 147 -3.52 -0.53 8.76
CA HIS A 147 -3.15 0.71 9.45
C HIS A 147 -1.64 0.95 9.43
N LYS A 148 -0.84 -0.09 9.69
CA LYS A 148 0.62 0.00 9.67
C LYS A 148 1.13 0.34 8.26
N LEU A 149 0.65 -0.36 7.24
CA LEU A 149 1.01 -0.14 5.85
C LEU A 149 0.67 1.29 5.40
N ILE A 150 -0.57 1.73 5.57
CA ILE A 150 -1.02 3.08 5.17
C ILE A 150 -0.20 4.16 5.88
N ARG A 151 0.04 4.00 7.19
CA ARG A 151 0.87 4.94 7.95
C ARG A 151 2.29 5.02 7.39
N ASN A 152 2.89 3.89 7.05
CA ASN A 152 4.25 3.86 6.50
C ASN A 152 4.29 4.47 5.10
N LEU A 153 3.32 4.16 4.24
CA LEU A 153 3.21 4.75 2.90
C LEU A 153 3.03 6.28 2.96
N ILE A 154 2.17 6.79 3.85
CA ILE A 154 2.02 8.24 4.08
C ILE A 154 3.35 8.88 4.51
N LYS A 155 4.11 8.22 5.39
CA LYS A 155 5.43 8.73 5.80
C LYS A 155 6.43 8.70 4.63
N GLY A 156 6.44 7.64 3.85
CA GLY A 156 7.32 7.49 2.68
C GLY A 156 6.98 8.44 1.52
N ALA A 157 5.73 8.90 1.44
CA ALA A 157 5.24 9.90 0.48
C ALA A 157 5.42 11.35 0.96
N LYS A 158 6.12 11.59 2.07
CA LYS A 158 6.52 12.93 2.52
C LYS A 158 7.96 13.24 2.14
N VAL A 159 8.30 14.53 2.08
CA VAL A 159 9.66 15.03 1.83
C VAL A 159 10.68 14.38 2.76
N THR A 160 10.34 14.24 4.05
CA THR A 160 11.18 13.59 5.07
C THR A 160 11.42 12.11 4.83
N GLY A 161 10.55 11.43 4.09
CA GLY A 161 10.70 10.01 3.72
C GLY A 161 11.49 9.79 2.42
N ILE A 162 11.70 10.85 1.62
CA ILE A 162 12.43 10.78 0.34
C ILE A 162 13.85 11.33 0.48
N LEU A 163 14.03 12.40 1.27
CA LEU A 163 15.35 13.02 1.50
C LEU A 163 16.43 11.99 1.86
N PRO A 164 16.21 11.04 2.81
CA PRO A 164 17.23 10.03 3.14
C PRO A 164 17.60 9.15 1.96
N ASP A 165 16.63 8.77 1.12
CA ASP A 165 16.87 7.93 -0.07
C ASP A 165 17.66 8.70 -1.14
N VAL A 166 17.30 9.97 -1.36
CA VAL A 166 18.00 10.84 -2.31
C VAL A 166 19.43 11.12 -1.85
N TYR A 167 19.63 11.44 -0.56
CA TYR A 167 20.96 11.65 -0.01
C TYR A 167 21.82 10.39 -0.06
N LYS A 168 21.24 9.21 0.22
CA LYS A 168 21.97 7.94 0.19
C LYS A 168 22.50 7.61 -1.21
N TYR A 169 21.75 7.91 -2.27
CA TYR A 169 22.13 7.58 -3.65
C TYR A 169 22.95 8.69 -4.34
N GLN A 170 22.60 9.97 -4.13
CA GLN A 170 23.23 11.08 -4.86
C GLN A 170 24.38 11.74 -4.08
N MET A 171 24.37 11.68 -2.75
CA MET A 171 25.40 12.28 -1.89
C MET A 171 25.79 11.34 -0.74
N PRO A 172 26.31 10.13 -1.03
CA PRO A 172 26.56 9.10 -0.03
C PRO A 172 27.50 9.58 1.09
N THR A 173 28.46 10.44 0.77
CA THR A 173 29.38 11.05 1.75
C THR A 173 28.66 11.99 2.71
N PHE A 174 27.74 12.83 2.19
CA PHE A 174 26.96 13.76 2.99
C PHE A 174 25.89 13.04 3.84
N TYR A 175 25.28 11.98 3.30
CA TYR A 175 24.43 11.06 4.05
C TYR A 175 25.18 10.40 5.20
N LYS A 176 26.41 9.92 4.94
CA LYS A 176 27.25 9.30 5.98
C LYS A 176 27.57 10.28 7.11
N ILE A 177 27.84 11.55 6.80
CA ILE A 177 28.09 12.59 7.81
C ILE A 177 26.80 12.91 8.60
N THR A 178 25.69 13.17 7.91
CA THR A 178 24.43 13.60 8.54
C THR A 178 23.74 12.49 9.34
N SER A 179 23.86 11.23 8.92
CA SER A 179 23.31 10.07 9.64
C SER A 179 23.93 9.86 11.04
N TYR A 180 25.15 10.34 11.31
CA TYR A 180 25.72 10.33 12.65
C TYR A 180 25.07 11.35 13.61
N PHE A 181 24.48 12.43 13.07
CA PHE A 181 23.81 13.46 13.87
C PHE A 181 22.33 13.16 14.11
N ILE A 182 21.74 12.26 13.31
CA ILE A 182 20.38 11.74 13.49
C ILE A 182 20.46 10.46 14.34
N LYS A 183 20.96 10.56 15.58
CA LYS A 183 20.68 9.52 16.58
C LYS A 183 19.33 9.83 17.24
N PRO A 184 18.46 8.83 17.46
CA PRO A 184 17.22 9.05 18.18
C PRO A 184 17.56 9.48 19.62
N LYS A 185 16.91 10.55 20.11
CA LYS A 185 16.79 10.75 21.55
C LYS A 185 16.01 9.54 22.08
N THR A 186 16.65 8.78 22.97
CA THR A 186 16.02 7.74 23.80
C THR A 186 14.85 8.30 24.59
#